data_AF-A0A2V7BCR5-F1
#
_entry.id   AF-A0A2V7BCR5-F1
#
_cell.length_a   1.000
_cell.length_b   1.000
_cell.length_c   1.000
_cell.angle_alpha   90.00
_cell.angle_beta   90.00
_cell.angle_gamma   90.00
#
_symmetry.space_group_name_H-M   'P 1'
#
loop_
_entity.id
_entity.type
_entity.pdbx_description
1 polymer ?
#
loop_
_entity_poly.entity_id
_entity_poly.type
_entity_poly.pdbx_seq_one_letter_code
_entity_poly.pdbx_strand_id
1 'polypeptide(L)'
;MISNEFLASEILGHGAYLCVRRSGNGDVRRAGAARISTLAERLQLRNEFDPGTPPSRDSIALLRRRDATKGDVTDDDLLQAEWVIHVASKREEAVGEFCGEASRLLESAARVRVLSGVVRPKNYTGAAMNNWAYANLVTQQPGGAMPNAFLFPLSKTADWWRKDWMERHTYFLPRYDDHGQMTSEGHALAAAAGIPHLLRRTYKSLTEPAPAGQYDFVSYFECSDADVPMFHQVCAALRDVKRNPEWRFVREGPIWHGRRVASWEELFS
;
A
#
# COMPACT_ATOMS: atom_id res chain seq x y z
N MET A 1 -18.46 23.52 9.91
CA MET A 1 -17.67 22.46 9.23
C MET A 1 -18.60 21.75 8.27
N ILE A 2 -18.24 21.69 6.98
CA ILE A 2 -19.00 20.90 6.01
C ILE A 2 -18.74 19.42 6.29
N SER A 3 -19.81 18.63 6.42
CA SER A 3 -19.76 17.19 6.69
C SER A 3 -19.08 16.42 5.53
N ASN A 4 -18.48 15.28 5.85
CA ASN A 4 -17.93 14.35 4.84
C ASN A 4 -19.03 13.51 4.14
N GLU A 5 -20.31 13.82 4.36
CA GLU A 5 -21.46 13.09 3.80
C GLU A 5 -21.49 13.03 2.26
N PHE A 6 -20.82 13.96 1.59
CA PHE A 6 -20.71 14.00 0.12
C PHE A 6 -19.63 13.06 -0.45
N LEU A 7 -18.81 12.47 0.42
CA LEU A 7 -17.76 11.55 0.01
C LEU A 7 -18.31 10.13 -0.08
N ALA A 8 -17.94 9.42 -1.14
CA ALA A 8 -18.36 8.04 -1.29
C ALA A 8 -17.71 7.15 -0.20
N SER A 9 -18.54 6.34 0.44
CA SER A 9 -18.19 5.48 1.58
C SER A 9 -18.45 4.00 1.31
N GLU A 10 -18.74 3.62 0.07
CA GLU A 10 -18.81 2.21 -0.33
C GLU A 10 -17.42 1.56 -0.26
N ILE A 11 -17.41 0.28 0.12
CA ILE A 11 -16.20 -0.55 0.13
C ILE A 11 -16.18 -1.35 -1.18
N LEU A 12 -15.12 -1.15 -1.97
CA LEU A 12 -14.92 -1.80 -3.27
C LEU A 12 -14.09 -3.08 -3.17
N GLY A 13 -13.43 -3.29 -2.03
CA GLY A 13 -12.60 -4.45 -1.74
C GLY A 13 -11.80 -4.27 -0.46
N HIS A 14 -11.18 -5.35 -0.02
CA HIS A 14 -10.42 -5.47 1.21
C HIS A 14 -9.01 -5.94 0.89
N GLY A 15 -8.06 -5.60 1.74
CA GLY A 15 -6.74 -6.22 1.68
C GLY A 15 -5.93 -6.00 2.93
N ALA A 16 -4.88 -6.80 3.05
CA ALA A 16 -3.98 -6.77 4.18
C ALA A 16 -2.56 -7.18 3.79
N TYR A 17 -1.60 -6.65 4.53
CA TYR A 17 -0.19 -7.05 4.49
C TYR A 17 0.17 -7.64 5.85
N LEU A 18 0.50 -8.93 5.87
CA LEU A 18 1.05 -9.61 7.03
C LEU A 18 2.57 -9.44 6.98
N CYS A 19 3.08 -8.57 7.85
CA CYS A 19 4.51 -8.31 8.00
C CYS A 19 5.07 -9.33 9.00
N VAL A 20 5.88 -10.27 8.50
CA VAL A 20 6.36 -11.43 9.24
C VAL A 20 7.81 -11.22 9.64
N ARG A 21 8.06 -11.23 10.95
CA ARG A 21 9.38 -11.11 11.56
C ARG A 21 9.67 -12.38 12.33
N ARG A 22 10.81 -13.04 12.09
CA ARG A 22 11.17 -14.24 12.86
C ARG A 22 11.22 -13.92 14.36
N SER A 23 10.72 -14.85 15.16
CA SER A 23 10.75 -14.79 16.62
C SER A 23 11.58 -15.96 17.15
N GLY A 24 12.67 -15.65 17.86
CA GLY A 24 13.57 -16.67 18.39
C GLY A 24 14.17 -17.59 17.32
N ASN A 25 14.28 -18.89 17.64
CA ASN A 25 14.87 -19.91 16.76
C ASN A 25 13.83 -20.72 15.98
N GLY A 26 12.59 -20.21 15.86
CA GLY A 26 11.53 -20.91 15.15
C GLY A 26 11.76 -20.97 13.63
N ASP A 27 11.37 -22.09 13.03
CA ASP A 27 11.51 -22.32 11.59
C ASP A 27 10.25 -21.82 10.86
N VAL A 28 10.28 -20.54 10.46
CA VAL A 28 9.20 -19.89 9.69
C VAL A 28 8.94 -20.63 8.38
N ARG A 29 9.99 -21.11 7.70
CA ARG A 29 9.88 -21.86 6.44
C ARG A 29 9.02 -23.08 6.65
N ARG A 30 9.33 -23.91 7.65
CA ARG A 30 8.54 -25.10 7.98
C ARG A 30 7.15 -24.78 8.52
N ALA A 31 7.01 -23.69 9.28
CA ALA A 31 5.73 -23.29 9.86
C ALA A 31 4.67 -22.97 8.79
N GLY A 32 5.03 -22.21 7.75
CA GLY A 32 4.11 -21.89 6.66
C GLY A 32 4.13 -22.86 5.47
N ALA A 33 5.12 -23.76 5.40
CA ALA A 33 5.30 -24.71 4.28
C ALA A 33 4.01 -25.44 3.93
N ALA A 34 3.67 -25.47 2.64
CA ALA A 34 2.42 -25.97 2.03
C ALA A 34 1.12 -25.35 2.59
N ARG A 35 1.04 -25.07 3.89
CA ARG A 35 -0.13 -24.59 4.63
C ARG A 35 -0.59 -23.23 4.16
N ILE A 36 0.32 -22.30 3.88
CA ILE A 36 -0.04 -20.98 3.33
C ILE A 36 -0.59 -21.12 1.91
N SER A 37 0.00 -21.97 1.08
CA SER A 37 -0.50 -22.23 -0.27
C SER A 37 -1.86 -22.94 -0.24
N THR A 38 -2.05 -23.95 0.61
CA THR A 38 -3.33 -24.63 0.81
C THR A 38 -4.41 -23.69 1.34
N LEU A 39 -4.05 -22.77 2.26
CA LEU A 39 -4.96 -21.72 2.72
C LEU A 39 -5.38 -20.81 1.57
N ALA A 40 -4.44 -20.36 0.74
CA ALA A 40 -4.72 -19.55 -0.43
C ALA A 40 -5.63 -20.27 -1.44
N GLU A 41 -5.34 -21.54 -1.75
CA GLU A 41 -6.16 -22.38 -2.64
C GLU A 41 -7.58 -22.55 -2.11
N ARG A 42 -7.73 -22.87 -0.82
CA ARG A 42 -9.03 -23.02 -0.16
C ARG A 42 -9.87 -21.76 -0.22
N LEU A 43 -9.22 -20.60 -0.10
CA LEU A 43 -9.85 -19.28 -0.21
C LEU A 43 -9.96 -18.77 -1.65
N GLN A 44 -9.49 -19.56 -2.64
CA GLN A 44 -9.50 -19.25 -4.07
C GLN A 44 -8.70 -17.99 -4.44
N LEU A 45 -7.63 -17.71 -3.69
CA LEU A 45 -6.73 -16.59 -3.93
C LEU A 45 -5.71 -16.96 -5.00
N ARG A 46 -5.57 -16.10 -6.03
CA ARG A 46 -4.56 -16.29 -7.09
C ARG A 46 -3.27 -15.56 -6.77
N ASN A 47 -2.12 -16.20 -7.02
CA ASN A 47 -0.84 -15.56 -6.79
C ASN A 47 -0.60 -14.41 -7.78
N GLU A 48 -0.33 -13.21 -7.28
CA GLU A 48 -0.07 -12.03 -8.10
C GLU A 48 1.22 -12.15 -8.92
N PHE A 49 2.15 -13.06 -8.57
CA PHE A 49 3.38 -13.29 -9.32
C PHE A 49 3.11 -13.75 -10.76
N ASP A 50 2.05 -14.53 -10.98
CA ASP A 50 1.50 -14.83 -12.30
C ASP A 50 0.01 -14.42 -12.32
N PRO A 51 -0.28 -13.13 -12.59
CA PRO A 51 -1.60 -12.58 -12.33
C PRO A 51 -2.68 -13.08 -13.32
N GLY A 52 -2.30 -13.72 -14.42
CA GLY A 52 -3.20 -14.07 -15.52
C GLY A 52 -3.78 -12.83 -16.23
N THR A 53 -4.76 -13.05 -17.10
CA THR A 53 -5.44 -11.97 -17.84
C THR A 53 -6.98 -12.20 -17.87
N PRO A 54 -7.80 -11.28 -17.34
CA PRO A 54 -7.43 -10.13 -16.51
C PRO A 54 -6.92 -10.56 -15.12
N PRO A 55 -6.15 -9.71 -14.41
CA PRO A 55 -5.73 -9.98 -13.03
C PRO A 55 -6.91 -10.25 -12.10
N SER A 56 -6.76 -11.25 -11.22
CA SER A 56 -7.75 -11.55 -10.18
C SER A 56 -7.81 -10.42 -9.14
N ARG A 57 -9.01 -10.19 -8.60
CA ARG A 57 -9.21 -9.32 -7.42
C ARG A 57 -9.14 -10.11 -6.11
N ASP A 58 -9.22 -11.43 -6.19
CA ASP A 58 -9.00 -12.37 -5.10
C ASP A 58 -7.59 -12.92 -5.26
N SER A 59 -6.66 -12.39 -4.48
CA SER A 59 -5.24 -12.55 -4.73
C SER A 59 -4.39 -12.67 -3.48
N ILE A 60 -3.20 -13.25 -3.67
CA ILE A 60 -2.14 -13.37 -2.68
C ILE A 60 -0.81 -12.96 -3.34
N ALA A 61 0.07 -12.28 -2.62
CA ALA A 61 1.45 -12.07 -3.05
C ALA A 61 2.43 -12.41 -1.93
N LEU A 62 3.60 -12.91 -2.32
CA LEU A 62 4.68 -13.28 -1.41
C LEU A 62 5.88 -12.39 -1.69
N LEU A 63 6.39 -11.73 -0.64
CA LEU A 63 7.46 -10.76 -0.75
C LEU A 63 8.58 -11.08 0.23
N ARG A 64 9.82 -11.06 -0.26
CA ARG A 64 11.04 -11.21 0.55
C ARG A 64 11.75 -9.87 0.69
N ARG A 65 12.19 -9.53 1.91
CA ARG A 65 12.85 -8.24 2.17
C ARG A 65 14.13 -8.06 1.35
N ARG A 66 14.36 -6.82 0.95
CA ARG A 66 15.63 -6.28 0.46
C ARG A 66 16.20 -5.26 1.44
N ASP A 67 15.37 -4.32 1.86
CA ASP A 67 15.76 -3.24 2.77
C ASP A 67 14.54 -2.68 3.50
N ALA A 68 14.75 -1.83 4.51
CA ALA A 68 13.71 -0.97 5.05
C ALA A 68 14.30 0.33 5.62
N THR A 69 13.61 1.44 5.39
CA THR A 69 13.97 2.75 5.94
C THR A 69 12.98 3.17 7.02
N LYS A 70 13.48 3.77 8.10
CA LYS A 70 12.63 4.31 9.19
C LYS A 70 11.77 5.48 8.69
N GLY A 71 10.56 5.59 9.23
CA GLY A 71 9.68 6.75 9.07
C GLY A 71 9.57 7.58 10.35
N ASP A 72 8.61 8.52 10.37
CA ASP A 72 8.25 9.32 11.55
C ASP A 72 7.58 8.48 12.65
N VAL A 73 6.78 7.50 12.24
CA VAL A 73 6.04 6.59 13.12
C VAL A 73 6.91 5.36 13.37
N THR A 74 7.13 5.05 14.64
CA THR A 74 7.86 3.83 15.04
C THR A 74 6.96 2.62 14.88
N ASP A 75 7.39 1.66 14.05
CA ASP A 75 6.75 0.36 13.86
C ASP A 75 7.85 -0.68 13.60
N ASP A 76 8.41 -1.21 14.70
CA ASP A 76 9.54 -2.13 14.64
C ASP A 76 9.17 -3.46 13.98
N ASP A 77 7.90 -3.89 14.06
CA ASP A 77 7.49 -5.14 13.45
C ASP A 77 7.46 -5.03 11.92
N LEU A 78 7.01 -3.90 11.36
CA LEU A 78 7.16 -3.63 9.92
C LEU A 78 8.62 -3.40 9.54
N LEU A 79 9.34 -2.55 10.28
CA LEU A 79 10.73 -2.20 9.97
C LEU A 79 11.66 -3.42 9.96
N GLN A 80 11.37 -4.41 10.80
CA GLN A 80 12.16 -5.63 10.95
C GLN A 80 11.56 -6.85 10.23
N ALA A 81 10.40 -6.73 9.59
CA ALA A 81 9.78 -7.83 8.86
C ALA A 81 10.74 -8.36 7.79
N GLU A 82 10.98 -9.67 7.77
CA GLU A 82 11.82 -10.34 6.77
C GLU A 82 10.99 -10.71 5.53
N TRP A 83 9.69 -10.92 5.73
CA TRP A 83 8.75 -11.30 4.69
C TRP A 83 7.45 -10.53 4.83
N VAL A 84 6.78 -10.30 3.70
CA VAL A 84 5.42 -9.78 3.67
C VAL A 84 4.56 -10.72 2.84
N ILE A 85 3.40 -11.07 3.39
CA ILE A 85 2.34 -11.76 2.65
C ILE A 85 1.23 -10.74 2.43
N HIS A 86 0.91 -10.48 1.18
CA HIS A 86 -0.23 -9.65 0.81
C HIS A 86 -1.42 -10.53 0.47
N VAL A 87 -2.62 -10.13 0.90
CA VAL A 87 -3.89 -10.74 0.50
C VAL A 87 -4.89 -9.66 0.13
N ALA A 88 -5.66 -9.88 -0.93
CA ALA A 88 -6.76 -9.03 -1.34
C ALA A 88 -7.98 -9.85 -1.76
N SER A 89 -9.18 -9.31 -1.49
CA SER A 89 -10.43 -9.88 -1.98
C SER A 89 -11.54 -8.84 -1.99
N LYS A 90 -12.60 -9.06 -2.77
CA LYS A 90 -13.85 -8.32 -2.57
C LYS A 90 -14.58 -8.72 -1.28
N ARG A 91 -14.26 -9.89 -0.75
CA ARG A 91 -14.87 -10.52 0.42
C ARG A 91 -14.09 -10.19 1.67
N GLU A 92 -14.72 -9.52 2.62
CA GLU A 92 -14.11 -9.20 3.91
C GLU A 92 -13.71 -10.49 4.65
N GLU A 93 -14.59 -11.48 4.63
CA GLU A 93 -14.42 -12.76 5.30
C GLU A 93 -13.18 -13.52 4.80
N ALA A 94 -12.91 -13.48 3.49
CA ALA A 94 -11.74 -14.16 2.92
C ALA A 94 -10.42 -13.53 3.40
N VAL A 95 -10.35 -12.20 3.48
CA VAL A 95 -9.18 -11.48 3.99
C VAL A 95 -9.00 -11.72 5.49
N GLY A 96 -10.09 -11.63 6.26
CA GLY A 96 -10.08 -11.87 7.71
C GLY A 96 -9.66 -13.29 8.07
N GLU A 97 -10.21 -14.28 7.37
CA GLU A 97 -9.87 -15.69 7.56
C GLU A 97 -8.41 -15.97 7.20
N PHE A 98 -7.93 -15.47 6.05
CA PHE A 98 -6.52 -15.60 5.67
C PHE A 98 -5.61 -15.02 6.74
N CYS A 99 -5.89 -13.78 7.20
CA CYS A 99 -5.07 -13.12 8.21
C CYS A 99 -5.04 -13.89 9.53
N GLY A 100 -6.19 -14.35 10.00
CA GLY A 100 -6.31 -15.09 11.26
C GLY A 100 -5.65 -16.46 11.21
N GLU A 101 -5.82 -17.21 10.12
CA GLU A 101 -5.18 -18.52 9.94
C GLU A 101 -3.67 -18.41 9.71
N ALA A 102 -3.22 -17.56 8.79
CA ALA A 102 -1.79 -17.38 8.55
C ALA A 102 -1.05 -16.91 9.82
N SER A 103 -1.66 -16.01 10.61
CA SER A 103 -1.05 -15.58 11.88
C SER A 103 -0.92 -16.74 12.86
N ARG A 104 -1.95 -17.57 13.03
CA ARG A 104 -1.90 -18.77 13.89
C ARG A 104 -0.88 -19.81 13.41
N LEU A 105 -0.76 -20.01 12.10
CA LEU A 105 0.22 -20.95 11.55
C LEU A 105 1.67 -20.50 11.84
N LEU A 106 1.90 -19.19 11.90
CA LEU A 106 3.23 -18.60 12.04
C LEU A 106 3.58 -18.22 13.50
N GLU A 107 2.62 -18.18 14.42
CA GLU A 107 2.81 -17.65 15.78
C GLU A 107 3.94 -18.31 16.57
N SER A 108 4.18 -19.61 16.34
CA SER A 108 5.24 -20.36 17.02
C SER A 108 6.66 -20.02 16.53
N ALA A 109 6.78 -19.36 15.37
CA ALA A 109 8.07 -19.08 14.72
C ALA A 109 8.29 -17.60 14.37
N ALA A 110 7.24 -16.78 14.39
CA ALA A 110 7.29 -15.40 13.98
C ALA A 110 6.31 -14.51 14.74
N ARG A 111 6.66 -13.22 14.83
CA ARG A 111 5.69 -12.16 15.10
C ARG A 111 5.07 -11.74 13.77
N VAL A 112 3.75 -11.55 13.78
CA VAL A 112 2.99 -11.14 12.59
C VAL A 112 2.27 -9.83 12.89
N ARG A 113 2.66 -8.78 12.18
CA ARG A 113 2.01 -7.47 12.21
C ARG A 113 1.11 -7.33 10.99
N VAL A 114 -0.20 -7.24 11.21
CA VAL A 114 -1.18 -7.11 10.12
C VAL A 114 -1.53 -5.65 9.85
N LEU A 115 -1.27 -5.18 8.63
CA LEU A 115 -1.69 -3.87 8.15
C LEU A 115 -2.85 -4.06 7.17
N SER A 116 -4.08 -3.78 7.61
CA SER A 116 -5.30 -4.00 6.82
C SER A 116 -5.98 -2.69 6.43
N GLY A 117 -6.83 -2.77 5.42
CA GLY A 117 -7.71 -1.68 5.04
C GLY A 117 -8.61 -2.04 3.88
N VAL A 118 -9.28 -1.01 3.35
CA VAL A 118 -10.29 -1.14 2.30
C VAL A 118 -9.98 -0.25 1.11
N VAL A 119 -10.45 -0.66 -0.06
CA VAL A 119 -10.49 0.18 -1.26
C VAL A 119 -11.82 0.93 -1.26
N ARG A 120 -11.76 2.24 -1.45
CA ARG A 120 -12.93 3.12 -1.59
C ARG A 120 -12.82 3.91 -2.90
N PRO A 121 -13.92 4.51 -3.39
CA PRO A 121 -13.85 5.41 -4.53
C PRO A 121 -12.88 6.59 -4.31
N LYS A 122 -12.41 7.15 -5.43
CA LYS A 122 -11.41 8.22 -5.44
C LYS A 122 -12.08 9.58 -5.15
N ASN A 123 -12.32 9.85 -3.88
CA ASN A 123 -13.06 11.04 -3.41
C ASN A 123 -12.42 12.41 -3.76
N TYR A 124 -11.11 12.46 -4.05
CA TYR A 124 -10.40 13.69 -4.41
C TYR A 124 -9.89 13.69 -5.85
N THR A 125 -10.47 12.88 -6.73
CA THR A 125 -10.04 12.76 -8.13
C THR A 125 -11.25 12.92 -9.05
N GLY A 126 -11.39 14.12 -9.63
CA GLY A 126 -12.42 14.39 -10.63
C GLY A 126 -12.21 13.59 -11.92
N ALA A 127 -13.21 13.57 -12.82
CA ALA A 127 -13.20 12.74 -14.03
C ALA A 127 -11.99 13.00 -14.95
N ALA A 128 -11.67 14.26 -15.24
CA ALA A 128 -10.52 14.61 -16.08
C ALA A 128 -9.19 14.18 -15.44
N MET A 129 -9.03 14.40 -14.13
CA MET A 129 -7.85 13.94 -13.39
C MET A 129 -7.76 12.41 -13.35
N ASN A 130 -8.91 11.72 -13.26
CA ASN A 130 -8.93 10.27 -13.33
C ASN A 130 -8.42 9.81 -14.70
N ASN A 131 -8.93 10.37 -15.79
CA ASN A 131 -8.44 10.02 -17.13
C ASN A 131 -6.96 10.30 -17.30
N TRP A 132 -6.48 11.49 -16.92
CA TRP A 132 -5.06 11.83 -16.98
C TRP A 132 -4.18 10.87 -16.17
N ALA A 133 -4.55 10.60 -14.91
CA ALA A 133 -3.74 9.79 -14.01
C ALA A 133 -3.86 8.28 -14.25
N TYR A 134 -4.94 7.82 -14.88
CA TYR A 134 -5.25 6.39 -14.99
C TYR A 134 -5.27 5.86 -16.44
N ALA A 135 -5.26 6.72 -17.46
CA ALA A 135 -5.07 6.26 -18.85
C ALA A 135 -3.72 5.55 -19.05
N ASN A 136 -2.69 5.97 -18.31
CA ASN A 136 -1.35 5.39 -18.35
C ASN A 136 -1.00 4.63 -17.07
N LEU A 137 -2.01 4.16 -16.31
CA LEU A 137 -1.73 3.41 -15.09
C LEU A 137 -1.04 2.10 -15.42
N VAL A 138 -0.02 1.75 -14.63
CA VAL A 138 0.52 0.40 -14.64
C VAL A 138 -0.45 -0.55 -13.95
N THR A 139 -0.94 -1.54 -14.71
CA THR A 139 -1.76 -2.64 -14.18
C THR A 139 -0.87 -3.75 -13.64
N GLN A 140 -1.46 -4.70 -12.90
CA GLN A 140 -0.71 -5.83 -12.32
C GLN A 140 0.12 -6.55 -13.39
N GLN A 141 1.44 -6.52 -13.20
CA GLN A 141 2.40 -7.21 -14.06
C GLN A 141 2.89 -8.50 -13.39
N PRO A 142 3.35 -9.49 -14.19
CA PRO A 142 4.06 -10.66 -13.66
C PRO A 142 5.24 -10.27 -12.77
N GLY A 143 5.54 -11.11 -11.78
CA GLY A 143 6.64 -10.93 -10.82
C GLY A 143 7.99 -10.75 -11.49
N GLY A 144 8.26 -11.48 -12.57
CA GLY A 144 9.51 -11.33 -13.33
C GLY A 144 9.67 -9.98 -14.02
N ALA A 145 8.57 -9.30 -14.38
CA ALA A 145 8.59 -8.00 -15.05
C ALA A 145 8.66 -6.83 -14.06
N MET A 146 7.94 -6.93 -12.94
CA MET A 146 7.97 -5.94 -11.86
C MET A 146 8.30 -6.60 -10.52
N PRO A 147 9.56 -6.99 -10.30
CA PRO A 147 9.93 -7.79 -9.16
C PRO A 147 10.07 -6.99 -7.87
N ASN A 148 10.19 -5.65 -7.93
CA ASN A 148 10.35 -4.82 -6.74
C ASN A 148 9.00 -4.41 -6.18
N ALA A 149 8.88 -4.43 -4.85
CA ALA A 149 7.70 -4.03 -4.11
C ALA A 149 8.07 -3.10 -2.96
N PHE A 150 7.29 -2.03 -2.76
CA PHE A 150 7.46 -1.08 -1.67
C PHE A 150 6.15 -0.98 -0.88
N LEU A 151 6.23 -1.20 0.43
CA LEU A 151 5.13 -0.98 1.37
C LEU A 151 5.41 0.29 2.15
N PHE A 152 4.49 1.25 2.06
CA PHE A 152 4.63 2.60 2.58
C PHE A 152 3.33 3.02 3.29
N PRO A 153 3.19 2.68 4.58
CA PRO A 153 2.05 3.10 5.37
C PRO A 153 2.20 4.56 5.83
N LEU A 154 1.08 5.26 5.91
CA LEU A 154 1.00 6.70 6.15
C LEU A 154 -0.15 7.02 7.10
N SER A 155 0.11 7.93 8.03
CA SER A 155 -0.92 8.56 8.84
C SER A 155 -0.97 10.06 8.57
N LYS A 156 -2.11 10.67 8.84
CA LYS A 156 -2.33 12.10 8.77
C LYS A 156 -2.40 12.69 10.17
N THR A 157 -1.84 13.89 10.30
CA THR A 157 -1.90 14.65 11.56
C THR A 157 -3.35 15.01 11.93
N ALA A 158 -3.60 15.29 13.21
CA ALA A 158 -4.90 15.80 13.65
C ALA A 158 -5.33 17.07 12.90
N ASP A 159 -4.38 17.91 12.52
CA ASP A 159 -4.60 19.15 11.76
C ASP A 159 -5.19 18.90 10.37
N TRP A 160 -4.85 17.77 9.74
CA TRP A 160 -5.48 17.35 8.49
C TRP A 160 -6.93 16.94 8.70
N TRP A 161 -7.19 16.14 9.74
CA TRP A 161 -8.53 15.61 10.01
C TRP A 161 -9.51 16.67 10.51
N ARG A 162 -9.03 17.81 11.03
CA ARG A 162 -9.87 18.99 11.34
C ARG A 162 -10.33 19.75 10.10
N LYS A 163 -9.70 19.55 8.93
CA LYS A 163 -10.09 20.20 7.68
C LYS A 163 -11.33 19.52 7.10
N ASP A 164 -12.24 20.34 6.57
CA ASP A 164 -13.34 19.79 5.79
C ASP A 164 -12.85 19.15 4.48
N TRP A 165 -13.73 18.41 3.80
CA TRP A 165 -13.36 17.71 2.59
C TRP A 165 -12.98 18.65 1.44
N MET A 166 -13.57 19.85 1.35
CA MET A 166 -13.28 20.81 0.28
C MET A 166 -11.87 21.36 0.43
N GLU A 167 -11.50 21.77 1.65
CA GLU A 167 -10.15 22.23 1.93
C GLU A 167 -9.12 21.14 1.61
N ARG A 168 -9.37 19.88 2.05
CA ARG A 168 -8.50 18.74 1.73
C ARG A 168 -8.36 18.51 0.22
N HIS A 169 -9.43 18.66 -0.55
CA HIS A 169 -9.42 18.51 -2.00
C HIS A 169 -8.37 19.42 -2.68
N THR A 170 -8.22 20.65 -2.18
CA THR A 170 -7.28 21.64 -2.76
C THR A 170 -5.80 21.24 -2.66
N TYR A 171 -5.43 20.26 -1.83
CA TYR A 171 -4.05 19.80 -1.68
C TYR A 171 -3.63 18.77 -2.74
N PHE A 172 -4.60 18.18 -3.44
CA PHE A 172 -4.32 17.16 -4.45
C PHE A 172 -4.08 17.73 -5.85
N LEU A 173 -4.53 18.96 -6.11
CA LEU A 173 -4.44 19.63 -7.41
C LEU A 173 -3.35 20.70 -7.46
N PRO A 174 -2.82 21.02 -8.65
CA PRO A 174 -1.96 22.17 -8.83
C PRO A 174 -2.64 23.47 -8.41
N ARG A 175 -1.87 24.40 -7.85
CA ARG A 175 -2.33 25.72 -7.43
C ARG A 175 -1.61 26.79 -8.26
N TYR A 176 -2.34 27.85 -8.56
CA TYR A 176 -1.86 29.00 -9.32
C TYR A 176 -2.14 30.28 -8.54
N ASP A 177 -1.29 31.28 -8.70
CA ASP A 177 -1.56 32.63 -8.20
C ASP A 177 -2.46 33.43 -9.15
N ASP A 178 -2.75 34.68 -8.79
CA ASP A 178 -3.59 35.59 -9.57
C ASP A 178 -2.97 35.97 -10.93
N HIS A 179 -1.68 35.68 -11.14
CA HIS A 179 -0.96 35.88 -12.39
C HIS A 179 -0.89 34.60 -13.25
N GLY A 180 -1.53 33.51 -12.81
CA GLY A 180 -1.53 32.23 -13.49
C GLY A 180 -0.19 31.48 -13.37
N GLN A 181 0.70 31.86 -12.44
CA GLN A 181 1.94 31.14 -12.18
C GLN A 181 1.67 30.00 -11.19
N MET A 182 2.21 28.82 -11.47
CA MET A 182 2.03 27.67 -10.60
C MET A 182 2.82 27.86 -9.30
N THR A 183 2.11 27.82 -8.18
CA THR A 183 2.70 27.99 -6.84
C THR A 183 2.99 26.67 -6.15
N SER A 184 2.25 25.62 -6.50
CA SER A 184 2.53 24.24 -6.08
C SER A 184 1.95 23.25 -7.08
N GLU A 185 2.61 22.11 -7.25
CA GLU A 185 2.14 21.00 -8.08
C GLU A 185 0.96 20.24 -7.43
N GLY A 186 0.89 20.26 -6.09
CA GLY A 186 -0.02 19.39 -5.34
C GLY A 186 0.36 17.91 -5.47
N HIS A 187 -0.36 17.04 -4.78
CA HIS A 187 -0.04 15.60 -4.77
C HIS A 187 -0.02 14.99 -6.18
N ALA A 188 -1.02 15.31 -7.00
CA ALA A 188 -1.21 14.67 -8.30
C ALA A 188 -0.04 14.89 -9.25
N LEU A 189 0.35 16.16 -9.44
CA LEU A 189 1.39 16.52 -10.40
C LEU A 189 2.79 16.21 -9.85
N ALA A 190 3.00 16.32 -8.53
CA ALA A 190 4.25 15.91 -7.88
C ALA A 190 4.57 14.43 -8.09
N ALA A 191 3.55 13.58 -8.15
CA ALA A 191 3.70 12.15 -8.40
C ALA A 191 3.61 11.75 -9.89
N ALA A 192 3.42 12.70 -10.81
CA ALA A 192 3.08 12.41 -12.20
C ALA A 192 4.10 11.51 -12.91
N ALA A 193 5.39 11.73 -12.63
CA ALA A 193 6.49 10.97 -13.23
C ALA A 193 6.41 9.47 -12.93
N GLY A 194 5.79 9.06 -11.81
CA GLY A 194 5.65 7.65 -11.45
C GLY A 194 4.49 6.92 -12.14
N ILE A 195 3.53 7.64 -12.73
CA ILE A 195 2.28 7.05 -13.26
C ILE A 195 2.55 5.90 -14.25
N PRO A 196 3.44 6.04 -15.25
CA PRO A 196 3.68 4.97 -16.22
C PRO A 196 4.71 3.91 -15.75
N HIS A 197 5.29 4.06 -14.56
CA HIS A 197 6.39 3.21 -14.08
C HIS A 197 6.05 2.40 -12.84
N LEU A 198 5.08 2.87 -12.05
CA LEU A 198 4.76 2.32 -10.74
C LEU A 198 3.33 1.80 -10.75
N LEU A 199 3.17 0.50 -10.53
CA LEU A 199 1.89 0.00 -10.03
C LEU A 199 1.65 0.64 -8.68
N ARG A 200 0.43 1.09 -8.39
CA ARG A 200 0.05 1.59 -7.06
C ARG A 200 -1.23 0.96 -6.56
N ARG A 201 -1.23 0.65 -5.27
CA ARG A 201 -2.40 0.19 -4.51
C ARG A 201 -2.40 0.92 -3.18
N THR A 202 -3.55 1.44 -2.77
CA THR A 202 -3.71 2.06 -1.45
C THR A 202 -4.94 1.51 -0.78
N TYR A 203 -4.75 0.97 0.42
CA TYR A 203 -5.85 0.66 1.32
C TYR A 203 -6.03 1.79 2.32
N LYS A 204 -7.29 2.14 2.58
CA LYS A 204 -7.67 3.12 3.59
C LYS A 204 -8.12 2.40 4.85
N SER A 205 -7.88 2.99 6.01
CA SER A 205 -8.52 2.54 7.25
C SER A 205 -10.05 2.56 7.11
N LEU A 206 -10.74 1.70 7.86
CA LEU A 206 -12.20 1.69 7.93
C LEU A 206 -12.76 3.00 8.48
N THR A 207 -12.03 3.60 9.43
CA THR A 207 -12.33 4.90 10.02
C THR A 207 -11.22 5.90 9.68
N GLU A 208 -11.59 7.17 9.52
CA GLU A 208 -10.69 8.29 9.29
C GLU A 208 -10.95 9.35 10.40
N PRO A 209 -10.01 9.61 11.32
CA PRO A 209 -8.69 8.99 11.47
C PRO A 209 -8.74 7.50 11.83
N ALA A 210 -7.66 6.80 11.52
CA ALA A 210 -7.43 5.43 11.93
C ALA A 210 -7.30 5.33 13.46
N PRO A 211 -7.68 4.19 14.07
CA PRO A 211 -7.45 3.95 15.49
C PRO A 211 -5.96 3.97 15.83
N ALA A 212 -5.64 4.20 17.12
CA ALA A 212 -4.27 4.17 17.61
C ALA A 212 -3.58 2.83 17.25
N GLY A 213 -2.32 2.92 16.80
CA GLY A 213 -1.55 1.76 16.33
C GLY A 213 -1.90 1.29 14.92
N GLN A 214 -2.76 1.99 14.19
CA GLN A 214 -3.04 1.76 12.77
C GLN A 214 -2.66 2.98 11.92
N TYR A 215 -2.65 2.77 10.61
CA TYR A 215 -2.35 3.82 9.64
C TYR A 215 -3.63 4.23 8.91
N ASP A 216 -3.72 5.51 8.56
CA ASP A 216 -4.84 6.00 7.74
C ASP A 216 -4.81 5.39 6.34
N PHE A 217 -3.60 5.20 5.81
CA PHE A 217 -3.36 4.65 4.48
C PHE A 217 -2.24 3.62 4.52
N VAL A 218 -2.43 2.51 3.80
CA VAL A 218 -1.38 1.55 3.50
C VAL A 218 -1.15 1.57 2.00
N SER A 219 -0.13 2.31 1.56
CA SER A 219 0.24 2.41 0.15
C SER A 219 1.28 1.37 -0.21
N TYR A 220 1.12 0.80 -1.40
CA TYR A 220 1.94 -0.27 -1.93
C TYR A 220 2.25 0.01 -3.39
N PHE A 221 3.50 -0.22 -3.79
CA PHE A 221 3.98 0.02 -5.13
C PHE A 221 4.74 -1.17 -5.67
N GLU A 222 4.63 -1.42 -6.97
CA GLU A 222 5.49 -2.38 -7.67
C GLU A 222 6.15 -1.72 -8.88
N CYS A 223 7.36 -2.15 -9.20
CA CYS A 223 8.10 -1.61 -10.33
C CYS A 223 9.16 -2.58 -10.86
N SER A 224 9.66 -2.29 -12.06
CA SER A 224 10.79 -3.01 -12.65
C SER A 224 12.10 -2.68 -11.89
N ASP A 225 13.19 -3.37 -12.21
CA ASP A 225 14.50 -3.02 -11.67
C ASP A 225 15.00 -1.64 -12.13
N ALA A 226 14.68 -1.25 -13.37
CA ALA A 226 15.06 0.05 -13.92
C ALA A 226 14.27 1.22 -13.29
N ASP A 227 13.10 0.93 -12.71
CA ASP A 227 12.17 1.93 -12.19
C ASP A 227 12.28 2.15 -10.67
N VAL A 228 13.16 1.42 -9.96
CA VAL A 228 13.42 1.68 -8.53
C VAL A 228 13.83 3.14 -8.26
N PRO A 229 14.72 3.77 -9.05
CA PRO A 229 15.02 5.20 -8.90
C PRO A 229 13.78 6.09 -9.05
N MET A 230 12.82 5.72 -9.91
CA MET A 230 11.58 6.47 -10.10
C MET A 230 10.72 6.46 -8.83
N PHE A 231 10.62 5.33 -8.12
CA PHE A 231 9.93 5.28 -6.82
C PHE A 231 10.52 6.30 -5.84
N HIS A 232 11.85 6.34 -5.70
CA HIS A 232 12.51 7.28 -4.79
C HIS A 232 12.36 8.74 -5.25
N GLN A 233 12.40 9.00 -6.54
CA GLN A 233 12.14 10.33 -7.11
C GLN A 233 10.73 10.82 -6.77
N VAL A 234 9.72 9.95 -6.92
CA VAL A 234 8.32 10.27 -6.56
C VAL A 234 8.19 10.53 -5.06
N CYS A 235 8.80 9.71 -4.19
CA CYS A 235 8.81 9.97 -2.76
C CYS A 235 9.46 11.32 -2.42
N ALA A 236 10.59 11.65 -3.04
CA ALA A 236 11.26 12.93 -2.84
C ALA A 236 10.40 14.12 -3.30
N ALA A 237 9.73 14.00 -4.45
CA ALA A 237 8.82 15.02 -4.97
C ALA A 237 7.61 15.22 -4.05
N LEU A 238 7.02 14.13 -3.55
CA LEU A 238 5.91 14.18 -2.61
C LEU A 238 6.30 14.79 -1.26
N ARG A 239 7.54 14.54 -0.78
CA ARG A 239 8.08 15.10 0.46
C ARG A 239 8.42 16.58 0.39
N ASP A 240 8.67 17.12 -0.80
CA ASP A 240 8.94 18.53 -0.98
C ASP A 240 7.68 19.36 -0.73
N VAL A 241 7.57 19.96 0.46
CA VAL A 241 6.41 20.76 0.89
C VAL A 241 6.17 22.02 0.04
N LYS A 242 7.12 22.44 -0.80
CA LYS A 242 6.90 23.52 -1.78
C LYS A 242 6.12 22.99 -2.98
N ARG A 243 6.46 21.79 -3.45
CA ARG A 243 5.78 21.13 -4.58
C ARG A 243 4.46 20.50 -4.14
N ASN A 244 4.45 19.82 -2.99
CA ASN A 244 3.30 19.15 -2.40
C ASN A 244 3.04 19.62 -0.94
N PRO A 245 2.26 20.71 -0.74
CA PRO A 245 1.96 21.23 0.59
C PRO A 245 1.22 20.24 1.51
N GLU A 246 0.56 19.22 0.94
CA GLU A 246 -0.10 18.13 1.67
C GLU A 246 0.86 17.43 2.66
N TRP A 247 2.14 17.33 2.29
CA TRP A 247 3.11 16.53 3.03
C TRP A 247 3.42 17.06 4.43
N ARG A 248 3.10 18.34 4.69
CA ARG A 248 3.15 18.93 6.05
C ARG A 248 2.28 18.18 7.06
N PHE A 249 1.26 17.48 6.57
CA PHE A 249 0.31 16.76 7.38
C PHE A 249 0.49 15.24 7.35
N VAL A 250 1.54 14.75 6.69
CA VAL A 250 1.85 13.32 6.59
C VAL A 250 2.80 12.92 7.72
N ARG A 251 2.56 11.75 8.30
CA ARG A 251 3.48 11.02 9.16
C ARG A 251 3.74 9.67 8.52
N GLU A 252 4.99 9.44 8.16
CA GLU A 252 5.39 8.22 7.47
C GLU A 252 5.60 7.09 8.47
N GLY A 253 5.08 5.89 8.19
CA GLY A 253 5.64 4.68 8.79
C GLY A 253 6.93 4.25 8.07
N PRO A 254 7.56 3.15 8.49
CA PRO A 254 8.70 2.59 7.79
C PRO A 254 8.38 2.29 6.32
N ILE A 255 9.31 2.61 5.41
CA ILE A 255 9.24 2.15 4.03
C ILE A 255 9.94 0.80 3.95
N TRP A 256 9.18 -0.25 3.67
CA TRP A 256 9.72 -1.59 3.48
C TRP A 256 9.88 -1.88 1.99
N HIS A 257 11.07 -2.34 1.59
CA HIS A 257 11.39 -2.73 0.21
C HIS A 257 11.63 -4.24 0.14
N GLY A 258 10.98 -4.90 -0.81
CA GLY A 258 11.18 -6.32 -1.06
C GLY A 258 11.13 -6.72 -2.52
N ARG A 259 11.33 -8.01 -2.73
CA ARG A 259 11.18 -8.73 -4.00
C ARG A 259 9.96 -9.61 -3.95
N ARG A 260 9.16 -9.56 -5.01
CA ARG A 260 8.11 -10.55 -5.27
C ARG A 260 8.74 -11.90 -5.58
N VAL A 261 8.14 -12.97 -5.04
CA VAL A 261 8.57 -14.35 -5.27
C VAL A 261 7.35 -15.21 -5.63
N ALA A 262 7.57 -16.29 -6.38
CA ALA A 262 6.46 -17.09 -6.91
C ALA A 262 5.91 -18.09 -5.89
N SER A 263 6.72 -18.47 -4.90
CA SER A 263 6.40 -19.56 -3.97
C SER A 263 6.83 -19.25 -2.54
N TRP A 264 6.30 -20.03 -1.60
CA TRP A 264 6.67 -19.93 -0.19
C TRP A 264 8.15 -20.25 0.01
N GLU A 265 8.68 -21.23 -0.71
CA GLU A 265 10.06 -21.69 -0.61
C GLU A 265 11.06 -20.61 -1.04
N GLU A 266 10.72 -19.81 -2.08
CA GLU A 266 11.55 -18.70 -2.57
C GLU A 266 11.65 -17.51 -1.60
N LEU A 267 10.79 -17.43 -0.57
CA LEU A 267 10.95 -16.44 0.50
C LEU A 267 12.27 -16.62 1.26
N PHE A 268 12.87 -17.81 1.21
CA PHE A 268 14.03 -18.19 2.00
C PHE A 268 15.30 -18.44 1.18
N SER A 269 15.28 -18.13 -0.12
CA SER A 269 16.44 -18.26 -1.02
C SER A 269 17.32 -17.03 -1.12
#